data_AF-A0A841KUP6-F1
#
_entry.id   AF-A0A841KUP6-F1
#
_cell.length_a   1.000
_cell.length_b   1.000
_cell.length_c   1.000
_cell.angle_alpha   90.00
_cell.angle_beta   90.00
_cell.angle_gamma   90.00
#
_symmetry.space_group_name_H-M   'P 1'
#
loop_
_entity.id
_entity.type
_entity.pdbx_description
1 polymer ?
#
loop_
_entity_poly.entity_id
_entity_poly.type
_entity_poly.pdbx_seq_one_letter_code
_entity_poly.pdbx_strand_id
1 'polypeptide(L)'
;MNEEQRITLAYCLSRYDYSGAYDLLKDRDDVFQGIVSILDGCRYASNFDFTTAFEVVRFLSKERNIDISMKKWINEMENLARGVPEAIFSELLENTRIQLHNERYIDFVSRIYRLKEAILKYIFIRYHMEKSKITFSSEVLSKQSILKILRKKYKVFNPNLSYAITAYLQKYQGHDWRCNELIHILNSDKMNALMDLRNASVAGHGFRGINRRDISMIYGSIDQIIEDFIKILSGIDVHVQRKKYDRLNHYILEVIPSNN
;
A
#
# COMPACT_ATOMS: atom_id res chain seq x y z
N MET A 1 16.20 -27.37 9.58
CA MET A 1 16.39 -26.12 10.38
C MET A 1 16.39 -26.43 11.88
N ASN A 2 17.32 -25.85 12.67
CA ASN A 2 17.34 -26.01 14.13
C ASN A 2 16.34 -25.06 14.83
N GLU A 3 16.12 -25.24 16.13
CA GLU A 3 15.14 -24.47 16.91
C GLU A 3 15.46 -22.97 16.95
N GLU A 4 16.71 -22.59 17.18
CA GLU A 4 17.15 -21.19 17.25
C GLU A 4 16.91 -20.45 15.93
N GLN A 5 17.21 -21.09 14.80
CA GLN A 5 16.95 -20.56 13.47
C GLN A 5 15.45 -20.42 13.22
N ARG A 6 14.62 -21.35 13.71
CA ARG A 6 13.16 -21.23 13.61
C ARG A 6 12.61 -20.07 14.41
N ILE A 7 13.11 -19.86 15.63
CA ILE A 7 12.76 -18.70 16.45
C ILE A 7 13.15 -17.41 15.73
N THR A 8 14.35 -17.38 15.13
CA THR A 8 14.84 -16.22 14.36
C THR A 8 13.97 -15.95 13.15
N LEU A 9 13.62 -16.98 12.37
CA LEU A 9 12.71 -16.86 11.23
C LEU A 9 11.34 -16.34 11.67
N ALA A 10 10.75 -16.91 12.72
CA ALA A 10 9.46 -16.49 13.25
C ALA A 10 9.50 -15.01 13.70
N TYR A 11 10.60 -14.59 14.34
CA TYR A 11 10.81 -13.20 14.72
C TYR A 11 10.89 -12.28 13.49
N CYS A 12 11.69 -12.61 12.48
CA CYS A 12 11.77 -11.85 11.23
C CYS A 12 10.38 -11.72 10.57
N LEU A 13 9.65 -12.83 10.43
CA LEU A 13 8.31 -12.84 9.82
C LEU A 13 7.30 -12.04 10.65
N SER A 14 7.34 -12.11 11.98
CA SER A 14 6.46 -11.32 12.85
C SER A 14 6.63 -9.81 12.65
N ARG A 15 7.83 -9.37 12.26
CA ARG A 15 8.15 -7.98 11.96
C ARG A 15 8.12 -7.65 10.46
N TYR A 16 7.70 -8.60 9.62
CA TYR A 16 7.72 -8.49 8.16
C TYR A 16 9.12 -8.16 7.60
N ASP A 17 10.18 -8.60 8.28
CA ASP A 17 11.57 -8.48 7.85
C ASP A 17 11.92 -9.61 6.89
N TYR A 18 11.44 -9.48 5.65
CA TYR A 18 11.68 -10.46 4.60
C TYR A 18 13.13 -10.52 4.14
N SER A 19 13.90 -9.44 4.32
CA SER A 19 15.34 -9.46 4.03
C SER A 19 16.07 -10.37 5.01
N GLY A 20 15.84 -10.20 6.32
CA GLY A 20 16.43 -11.07 7.34
C GLY A 20 15.98 -12.52 7.19
N ALA A 21 14.69 -12.76 6.91
CA ALA A 21 14.18 -14.10 6.66
C ALA A 21 14.78 -14.74 5.38
N TYR A 22 14.96 -13.96 4.31
CA TYR A 22 15.59 -14.43 3.08
C TYR A 22 17.06 -14.80 3.29
N ASP A 23 17.84 -13.91 3.92
CA ASP A 23 19.26 -14.15 4.18
C ASP A 23 19.50 -15.37 5.08
N LEU A 24 18.56 -15.69 5.97
CA LEU A 24 18.60 -16.89 6.80
C LEU A 24 18.42 -18.20 6.00
N LEU A 25 17.69 -18.17 4.88
CA LEU A 25 17.25 -19.38 4.18
C LEU A 25 17.85 -19.55 2.76
N LYS A 26 18.35 -18.49 2.12
CA LYS A 26 18.70 -18.50 0.69
C LYS A 26 19.78 -19.50 0.29
N ASP A 27 20.75 -19.77 1.18
CA ASP A 27 21.91 -20.65 0.90
C ASP A 27 21.71 -22.06 1.48
N ARG A 28 20.47 -22.44 1.79
CA ARG A 28 20.15 -23.72 2.43
C ARG A 28 19.59 -24.72 1.45
N ASP A 29 20.30 -25.83 1.29
CA ASP A 29 19.84 -26.96 0.47
C ASP A 29 18.66 -27.72 1.09
N ASP A 30 18.46 -27.63 2.42
CA ASP A 30 17.36 -28.28 3.13
C ASP A 30 16.03 -27.50 3.08
N VAL A 31 16.01 -26.36 2.40
CA VAL A 31 14.81 -25.50 2.27
C VAL A 31 14.27 -25.58 0.86
N PHE A 32 12.95 -25.74 0.75
CA PHE A 32 12.26 -25.72 -0.53
C PHE A 32 12.49 -24.37 -1.24
N GLN A 33 13.04 -24.41 -2.46
CA GLN A 33 13.36 -23.22 -3.25
C GLN A 33 12.16 -22.26 -3.40
N GLY A 34 10.94 -22.78 -3.45
CA GLY A 34 9.76 -21.93 -3.55
C GLY A 34 9.54 -21.04 -2.32
N ILE A 35 9.96 -21.45 -1.11
CA ILE A 35 9.94 -20.60 0.08
C ILE A 35 10.92 -19.44 -0.05
N VAL A 36 12.14 -19.72 -0.53
CA VAL A 36 13.15 -18.68 -0.78
C VAL A 36 12.62 -17.67 -1.80
N SER A 37 11.97 -18.13 -2.86
CA SER A 37 11.35 -17.27 -3.87
C SER A 37 10.15 -16.47 -3.34
N ILE A 38 9.33 -17.03 -2.43
CA ILE A 38 8.24 -16.30 -1.78
C ILE A 38 8.81 -15.16 -0.92
N LEU A 39 9.85 -15.44 -0.12
CA LEU A 39 10.51 -14.43 0.71
C LEU A 39 11.12 -13.32 -0.15
N ASP A 40 11.79 -13.69 -1.24
CA ASP A 40 12.39 -12.72 -2.15
C ASP A 40 11.33 -11.86 -2.85
N GLY A 41 10.22 -12.47 -3.28
CA GLY A 41 9.06 -11.76 -3.80
C GLY A 41 8.49 -10.76 -2.79
N CYS A 42 8.35 -11.15 -1.52
CA CYS A 42 7.90 -10.26 -0.46
C CYS A 42 8.89 -9.11 -0.19
N ARG A 43 10.20 -9.38 -0.26
CA ARG A 43 11.27 -8.38 -0.12
C ARG A 43 11.18 -7.31 -1.20
N TYR A 44 11.01 -7.70 -2.46
CA TYR A 44 10.82 -6.75 -3.57
C TYR A 44 9.48 -6.00 -3.48
N ALA A 45 8.38 -6.71 -3.20
CA ALA A 45 7.04 -6.11 -3.09
C ALA A 45 6.96 -5.08 -1.96
N SER A 46 7.62 -5.34 -0.82
CA SER A 46 7.68 -4.40 0.31
C SER A 46 8.39 -3.08 -0.03
N ASN A 47 9.22 -3.08 -1.08
CA ASN A 47 9.90 -1.92 -1.65
C ASN A 47 9.20 -1.36 -2.91
N PHE A 48 7.99 -1.84 -3.22
CA PHE A 48 7.21 -1.47 -4.41
C PHE A 48 7.89 -1.81 -5.75
N ASP A 49 8.88 -2.71 -5.75
CA ASP A 49 9.45 -3.28 -6.97
C ASP A 49 8.62 -4.48 -7.43
N PHE A 50 7.42 -4.20 -7.92
CA PHE A 50 6.44 -5.24 -8.28
C PHE A 50 6.85 -6.06 -9.50
N THR A 51 7.59 -5.46 -10.42
CA THR A 51 8.09 -6.18 -11.60
C THR A 51 9.04 -7.29 -11.15
N THR A 52 10.07 -6.96 -10.37
CA THR A 52 11.00 -7.97 -9.88
C THR A 52 10.31 -8.95 -8.93
N ALA A 53 9.43 -8.46 -8.05
CA ALA A 53 8.66 -9.31 -7.14
C ALA A 53 7.86 -10.40 -7.89
N PHE A 54 7.20 -10.05 -8.99
CA PHE A 54 6.45 -11.01 -9.80
C PHE A 54 7.37 -11.97 -10.55
N GLU A 55 8.47 -11.47 -11.13
CA GLU A 55 9.41 -12.29 -11.89
C GLU A 55 10.01 -13.42 -11.05
N VAL A 56 10.33 -13.15 -9.78
CA VAL A 56 10.92 -14.16 -8.88
C VAL A 56 9.91 -15.21 -8.40
N VAL A 57 8.60 -14.95 -8.46
CA VAL A 57 7.57 -15.90 -7.97
C VAL A 57 6.74 -16.54 -9.07
N ARG A 58 6.74 -16.00 -10.29
CA ARG A 58 5.85 -16.48 -11.37
C ARG A 58 6.03 -17.96 -11.70
N PHE A 59 7.23 -18.51 -11.52
CA PHE A 59 7.51 -19.92 -11.83
C PHE A 59 6.73 -20.88 -10.92
N LEU A 60 6.42 -20.45 -9.68
CA LEU A 60 5.63 -21.22 -8.71
C LEU A 60 4.26 -21.60 -9.28
N SER A 61 3.69 -20.77 -10.17
CA SER A 61 2.41 -21.07 -10.83
C SER A 61 2.41 -22.38 -11.64
N LYS A 62 3.59 -22.87 -12.04
CA LYS A 62 3.79 -24.10 -12.82
C LYS A 62 4.02 -25.33 -11.93
N GLU A 63 4.17 -25.16 -10.63
CA GLU A 63 4.39 -26.26 -9.70
C GLU A 63 3.11 -27.08 -9.49
N ARG A 64 3.25 -28.42 -9.50
CA ARG A 64 2.09 -29.33 -9.46
C ARG A 64 1.30 -29.25 -8.15
N ASN A 65 1.94 -28.90 -7.05
CA ASN A 65 1.37 -28.98 -5.70
C ASN A 65 1.02 -27.60 -5.11
N ILE A 66 0.91 -26.57 -5.95
CA ILE A 66 0.59 -25.23 -5.47
C ILE A 66 -0.91 -25.08 -5.17
N ASP A 67 -1.22 -24.72 -3.93
CA ASP A 67 -2.60 -24.56 -3.49
C ASP A 67 -3.29 -23.33 -4.09
N ILE A 68 -4.61 -23.24 -3.91
CA ILE A 68 -5.44 -22.14 -4.44
C ILE A 68 -5.08 -20.79 -3.84
N SER A 69 -4.70 -20.74 -2.55
CA SER A 69 -4.31 -19.51 -1.87
C SER A 69 -3.03 -18.94 -2.49
N MET A 70 -2.04 -19.79 -2.75
CA MET A 70 -0.79 -19.39 -3.37
C MET A 70 -0.98 -18.98 -4.84
N LYS A 71 -1.84 -19.68 -5.60
CA LYS A 71 -2.22 -19.22 -6.96
C LYS A 71 -2.85 -17.83 -6.95
N LYS A 72 -3.74 -17.54 -6.00
CA LYS A 72 -4.34 -16.21 -5.83
C LYS A 72 -3.29 -15.16 -5.51
N TRP A 73 -2.33 -15.48 -4.65
CA TRP A 73 -1.24 -14.57 -4.33
C TRP A 73 -0.32 -14.27 -5.53
N ILE A 74 0.04 -15.28 -6.33
CA ILE A 74 0.85 -15.06 -7.55
C ILE A 74 0.10 -14.17 -8.55
N ASN A 75 -1.20 -14.39 -8.73
CA ASN A 75 -2.04 -13.53 -9.58
C ASN A 75 -2.12 -12.09 -9.03
N GLU A 76 -2.14 -11.93 -7.71
CA GLU A 76 -2.06 -10.61 -7.08
C GLU A 76 -0.72 -9.92 -7.36
N MET A 77 0.39 -10.66 -7.32
CA MET A 77 1.71 -10.13 -7.70
C MET A 77 1.76 -9.69 -9.16
N GLU A 78 1.12 -10.43 -10.07
CA GLU A 78 0.98 -10.02 -11.46
C GLU A 78 0.15 -8.72 -11.59
N ASN A 79 -0.95 -8.62 -10.84
CA ASN A 79 -1.79 -7.42 -10.82
C ASN A 79 -1.04 -6.19 -10.27
N LEU A 80 -0.18 -6.37 -9.27
CA LEU A 80 0.72 -5.34 -8.78
C LEU A 80 1.69 -4.87 -9.87
N ALA A 81 2.34 -5.80 -10.56
CA ALA A 81 3.25 -5.48 -11.67
C ALA A 81 2.55 -4.73 -12.82
N ARG A 82 1.28 -5.06 -13.08
CA ARG A 82 0.43 -4.35 -14.06
C ARG A 82 -0.13 -3.01 -13.57
N GLY A 83 0.04 -2.68 -12.28
CA GLY A 83 -0.47 -1.45 -11.69
C GLY A 83 -2.00 -1.43 -11.52
N VAL A 84 -2.63 -2.58 -11.31
CA VAL A 84 -4.08 -2.69 -11.08
C VAL A 84 -4.46 -1.93 -9.80
N PRO A 85 -5.47 -1.03 -9.81
CA PRO A 85 -5.80 -0.18 -8.67
C PRO A 85 -6.03 -0.93 -7.35
N GLU A 86 -6.87 -1.96 -7.37
CA GLU A 86 -7.21 -2.77 -6.19
C GLU A 86 -5.95 -3.38 -5.57
N ALA A 87 -5.04 -3.90 -6.41
CA ALA A 87 -3.80 -4.49 -5.95
C ALA A 87 -2.86 -3.44 -5.35
N ILE A 88 -2.66 -2.32 -6.05
CA ILE A 88 -1.79 -1.22 -5.60
C ILE A 88 -2.28 -0.62 -4.29
N PHE A 89 -3.59 -0.38 -4.14
CA PHE A 89 -4.14 0.13 -2.89
C PHE A 89 -4.07 -0.91 -1.77
N SER A 90 -4.27 -2.20 -2.08
CA SER A 90 -4.08 -3.28 -1.10
C SER A 90 -2.65 -3.33 -0.58
N GLU A 91 -1.66 -3.28 -1.47
CA GLU A 91 -0.25 -3.20 -1.07
C GLU A 91 0.04 -1.95 -0.25
N LEU A 92 -0.40 -0.77 -0.69
CA LEU A 92 -0.10 0.46 0.00
C LEU A 92 -0.70 0.48 1.41
N LEU A 93 -1.90 -0.06 1.61
CA LEU A 93 -2.51 -0.21 2.93
C LEU A 93 -1.77 -1.21 3.81
N GLU A 94 -1.44 -2.40 3.29
CA GLU A 94 -0.69 -3.41 4.04
C GLU A 94 0.71 -2.89 4.41
N ASN A 95 1.41 -2.26 3.49
CA ASN A 95 2.72 -1.67 3.74
C ASN A 95 2.63 -0.53 4.78
N THR A 96 1.55 0.25 4.76
CA THR A 96 1.27 1.25 5.80
C THR A 96 1.07 0.61 7.17
N ARG A 97 0.28 -0.47 7.26
CA ARG A 97 0.11 -1.24 8.51
C ARG A 97 1.43 -1.80 9.02
N ILE A 98 2.29 -2.29 8.14
CA ILE A 98 3.63 -2.80 8.51
C ILE A 98 4.48 -1.70 9.15
N GLN A 99 4.46 -0.47 8.61
CA GLN A 99 5.21 0.64 9.22
C GLN A 99 4.66 0.99 10.61
N LEU A 100 3.34 0.95 10.79
CA LEU A 100 2.73 1.15 12.10
C LEU A 100 3.12 0.06 13.09
N HIS A 101 3.02 -1.20 12.67
CA HIS A 101 3.38 -2.37 13.47
C HIS A 101 4.84 -2.31 13.94
N ASN A 102 5.74 -1.89 13.05
CA ASN A 102 7.16 -1.73 13.35
C ASN A 102 7.53 -0.39 14.00
N GLU A 103 6.54 0.40 14.45
CA GLU A 103 6.73 1.70 15.12
C GLU A 103 7.50 2.74 14.28
N ARG A 104 7.50 2.59 12.96
CA ARG A 104 8.12 3.53 12.01
C ARG A 104 7.13 4.64 11.68
N TYR A 105 6.88 5.52 12.65
CA TYR A 105 5.79 6.52 12.57
C TYR A 105 5.98 7.58 11.47
N ILE A 106 7.23 7.99 11.19
CA ILE A 106 7.52 8.91 10.09
C ILE A 106 7.13 8.27 8.74
N ASP A 107 7.54 7.02 8.54
CA ASP A 107 7.21 6.22 7.37
C ASP A 107 5.70 5.95 7.24
N PHE A 108 5.02 5.69 8.36
CA PHE A 108 3.58 5.52 8.42
C PHE A 108 2.86 6.78 7.94
N VAL A 109 3.13 7.94 8.54
CA VAL A 109 2.50 9.22 8.18
C VAL A 109 2.82 9.62 6.73
N SER A 110 4.01 9.30 6.25
CA SER A 110 4.38 9.51 4.84
C SER A 110 3.50 8.71 3.88
N ARG A 111 3.18 7.47 4.25
CA ARG A 111 2.31 6.60 3.45
C ARG A 111 0.83 7.00 3.54
N ILE A 112 0.38 7.56 4.66
CA ILE A 112 -0.94 8.21 4.78
C ILE A 112 -1.07 9.34 3.74
N TYR A 113 -0.06 10.21 3.63
CA TYR A 113 -0.04 11.25 2.60
C TYR A 113 -0.09 10.64 1.18
N ARG A 114 0.70 9.57 0.95
CA ARG A 114 0.71 8.86 -0.35
C ARG A 114 -0.64 8.25 -0.70
N LEU A 115 -1.33 7.65 0.27
CA LEU A 115 -2.70 7.11 0.13
C LEU A 115 -3.68 8.21 -0.25
N LYS A 116 -3.71 9.32 0.51
CA LYS A 116 -4.56 10.48 0.22
C LYS A 116 -4.35 10.99 -1.21
N GLU A 117 -3.10 11.19 -1.62
CA GLU A 117 -2.78 11.67 -2.97
C GLU A 117 -3.18 10.66 -4.06
N ALA A 118 -2.89 9.37 -3.86
CA ALA A 118 -3.22 8.31 -4.82
C ALA A 118 -4.74 8.17 -5.01
N ILE A 119 -5.52 8.23 -3.93
CA ILE A 119 -6.98 8.20 -3.97
C ILE A 119 -7.53 9.40 -4.74
N LEU A 120 -7.08 10.62 -4.41
CA LEU A 120 -7.55 11.83 -5.10
C LEU A 120 -7.27 11.75 -6.61
N LYS A 121 -6.06 11.32 -7.00
CA LYS A 121 -5.72 11.10 -8.41
C LYS A 121 -6.63 10.08 -9.08
N TYR A 122 -6.86 8.95 -8.42
CA TYR A 122 -7.70 7.89 -8.95
C TYR A 122 -9.17 8.33 -9.14
N ILE A 123 -9.74 9.00 -8.12
CA ILE A 123 -11.09 9.58 -8.18
C ILE A 123 -11.19 10.57 -9.36
N PHE A 124 -10.23 11.50 -9.47
CA PHE A 124 -10.21 12.47 -10.56
C PHE A 124 -10.23 11.80 -11.93
N ILE A 125 -9.36 10.80 -12.16
CA ILE A 125 -9.28 10.11 -13.45
C ILE A 125 -10.54 9.30 -13.73
N ARG A 126 -11.12 8.64 -12.72
CA ARG A 126 -12.40 7.93 -12.88
C ARG A 126 -13.52 8.83 -13.38
N TYR A 127 -13.68 10.01 -12.79
CA TYR A 127 -14.68 10.98 -13.24
C TYR A 127 -14.31 11.64 -14.58
N HIS A 128 -13.01 11.77 -14.88
CA HIS A 128 -12.56 12.41 -16.12
C HIS A 128 -12.66 11.51 -17.36
N MET A 129 -12.38 10.21 -17.22
CA MET A 129 -12.14 9.29 -18.35
C MET A 129 -13.24 8.24 -18.60
N GLU A 130 -14.36 8.27 -17.87
CA GLU A 130 -15.53 7.38 -18.04
C GLU A 130 -15.23 5.96 -18.59
N LYS A 131 -15.09 4.97 -17.71
CA LYS A 131 -15.03 3.50 -17.99
C LYS A 131 -13.75 2.92 -18.62
N SER A 132 -12.60 3.59 -18.59
CA SER A 132 -11.33 2.96 -18.97
C SER A 132 -10.73 2.08 -17.84
N LYS A 133 -10.01 1.00 -18.20
CA LYS A 133 -9.16 0.25 -17.26
C LYS A 133 -7.96 1.12 -16.87
N ILE A 134 -8.13 1.91 -15.82
CA ILE A 134 -7.07 2.77 -15.26
C ILE A 134 -6.04 1.89 -14.56
N THR A 135 -4.76 2.08 -14.88
CA THR A 135 -3.64 1.49 -14.13
C THR A 135 -2.75 2.59 -13.54
N PHE A 136 -2.16 2.32 -12.38
CA PHE A 136 -1.24 3.24 -11.69
C PHE A 136 0.06 3.50 -12.44
N SER A 137 0.40 2.65 -13.40
CA SER A 137 1.53 2.82 -14.31
C SER A 137 1.24 3.80 -15.45
N SER A 138 -0.01 4.27 -15.61
CA SER A 138 -0.36 5.20 -16.69
C SER A 138 0.18 6.61 -16.44
N GLU A 139 0.70 7.24 -17.49
CA GLU A 139 1.21 8.63 -17.46
C GLU A 139 0.14 9.66 -17.06
N VAL A 140 -1.14 9.32 -17.30
CA VAL A 140 -2.29 10.18 -17.01
C VAL A 140 -2.45 10.42 -15.50
N LEU A 141 -1.95 9.53 -14.64
CA LEU A 141 -1.96 9.71 -13.18
C LEU A 141 -0.80 10.59 -12.66
N SER A 142 0.10 11.05 -13.53
CA SER A 142 1.16 11.97 -13.13
C SER A 142 0.59 13.32 -12.70
N LYS A 143 1.28 13.98 -11.75
CA LYS A 143 0.88 15.30 -11.25
C LYS A 143 0.78 16.33 -12.39
N GLN A 144 1.74 16.31 -13.31
CA GLN A 144 1.83 17.24 -14.43
C GLN A 144 0.66 17.06 -15.40
N SER A 145 0.33 15.82 -15.75
CA SER A 145 -0.80 15.49 -16.62
C SER A 145 -2.13 15.95 -16.01
N ILE A 146 -2.38 15.63 -14.74
CA ILE A 146 -3.61 16.03 -14.05
C ILE A 146 -3.73 17.55 -13.96
N LEU A 147 -2.68 18.26 -13.54
CA LEU A 147 -2.69 19.73 -13.46
C LEU A 147 -2.92 20.37 -14.83
N LYS A 148 -2.35 19.81 -15.90
CA LYS A 148 -2.57 20.27 -17.28
C LYS A 148 -4.03 20.11 -17.68
N ILE A 149 -4.67 18.98 -17.38
CA ILE A 149 -6.09 18.74 -17.65
C ILE A 149 -6.97 19.71 -16.86
N LEU A 150 -6.73 19.82 -15.55
CA LEU A 150 -7.46 20.71 -14.65
C LEU A 150 -7.44 22.18 -15.13
N ARG A 151 -6.28 22.68 -15.55
CA ARG A 151 -6.13 24.04 -16.09
C ARG A 151 -6.83 24.21 -17.44
N LYS A 152 -6.57 23.31 -18.40
CA LYS A 152 -7.03 23.48 -19.79
C LYS A 152 -8.53 23.27 -19.92
N LYS A 153 -9.05 22.16 -19.38
CA LYS A 153 -10.45 21.71 -19.54
C LYS A 153 -11.38 22.30 -18.47
N TYR A 154 -10.97 22.27 -17.21
CA TYR A 154 -11.84 22.64 -16.08
C TYR A 154 -11.59 24.04 -15.50
N LYS A 155 -10.60 24.77 -16.05
CA LYS A 155 -10.22 26.12 -15.60
C LYS A 155 -9.92 26.20 -14.10
N VAL A 156 -9.31 25.15 -13.55
CA VAL A 156 -8.84 25.11 -12.15
C VAL A 156 -7.35 25.41 -12.12
N PHE A 157 -6.99 26.54 -11.51
CA PHE A 157 -5.62 27.07 -11.47
C PHE A 157 -5.05 27.02 -10.05
N ASN A 158 -4.81 25.81 -9.54
CA ASN A 158 -4.11 25.63 -8.27
C ASN A 158 -2.84 24.77 -8.51
N PRO A 159 -1.63 25.21 -8.06
CA PRO A 159 -0.40 24.45 -8.25
C PRO A 159 -0.30 23.22 -7.32
N ASN A 160 -1.02 23.22 -6.20
CA ASN A 160 -1.11 22.07 -5.32
C ASN A 160 -2.15 21.09 -5.86
N LEU A 161 -1.71 19.85 -6.14
CA LEU A 161 -2.52 18.84 -6.79
C LEU A 161 -3.76 18.47 -5.97
N SER A 162 -3.60 18.24 -4.66
CA SER A 162 -4.69 17.82 -3.78
C SER A 162 -5.78 18.90 -3.69
N TYR A 163 -5.38 20.17 -3.54
CA TYR A 163 -6.32 21.29 -3.55
C TYR A 163 -6.97 21.49 -4.93
N ALA A 164 -6.21 21.34 -6.02
CA ALA A 164 -6.74 21.44 -7.38
C ALA A 164 -7.80 20.37 -7.67
N ILE A 165 -7.54 19.12 -7.30
CA ILE A 165 -8.49 18.01 -7.44
C ILE A 165 -9.72 18.25 -6.56
N THR A 166 -9.53 18.65 -5.30
CA THR A 166 -10.65 18.95 -4.39
C THR A 166 -11.56 20.04 -4.96
N ALA A 167 -10.99 21.14 -5.44
CA ALA A 167 -11.75 22.23 -6.05
C ALA A 167 -12.51 21.77 -7.31
N TYR A 168 -11.91 20.89 -8.11
CA TYR A 168 -12.60 20.26 -9.24
C TYR A 168 -13.78 19.40 -8.77
N LEU A 169 -13.57 18.50 -7.81
CA LEU A 169 -14.62 17.60 -7.35
C LEU A 169 -15.79 18.36 -6.72
N GLN A 170 -15.52 19.37 -5.88
CA GLN A 170 -16.56 20.22 -5.31
C GLN A 170 -17.35 20.97 -6.39
N LYS A 171 -16.67 21.53 -7.40
CA LYS A 171 -17.31 22.32 -8.44
C LYS A 171 -18.11 21.49 -9.44
N TYR A 172 -17.62 20.31 -9.81
CA TYR A 172 -18.18 19.53 -10.92
C TYR A 172 -18.86 18.23 -10.49
N GLN A 173 -18.54 17.69 -9.32
CA GLN A 173 -19.09 16.44 -8.78
C GLN A 173 -19.81 16.65 -7.43
N GLY A 174 -19.99 17.89 -6.98
CA GLY A 174 -20.60 18.19 -5.68
C GLY A 174 -22.07 17.79 -5.51
N HIS A 175 -22.72 17.28 -6.56
CA HIS A 175 -24.07 16.71 -6.49
C HIS A 175 -24.06 15.22 -6.10
N ASP A 176 -22.92 14.53 -6.25
CA ASP A 176 -22.74 13.15 -5.84
C ASP A 176 -22.43 13.11 -4.33
N TRP A 177 -23.42 12.67 -3.54
CA TRP A 177 -23.29 12.58 -2.08
C TRP A 177 -22.13 11.68 -1.64
N ARG A 178 -21.82 10.63 -2.40
CA ARG A 178 -20.69 9.74 -2.10
C ARG A 178 -19.40 10.51 -2.28
N CYS A 179 -19.24 11.20 -3.40
CA CYS A 179 -18.07 12.05 -3.64
C CYS A 179 -17.86 13.08 -2.52
N ASN A 180 -18.94 13.72 -2.07
CA ASN A 180 -18.88 14.69 -0.96
C ASN A 180 -18.46 14.04 0.37
N GLU A 181 -19.01 12.88 0.72
CA GLU A 181 -18.62 12.16 1.94
C GLU A 181 -17.13 11.81 1.92
N LEU A 182 -16.62 11.33 0.78
CA LEU A 182 -15.23 10.95 0.61
C LEU A 182 -14.29 12.16 0.73
N ILE A 183 -14.64 13.28 0.09
CA ILE A 183 -13.89 14.54 0.20
C ILE A 183 -13.88 15.04 1.65
N HIS A 184 -14.99 14.92 2.36
CA HIS A 184 -15.08 15.33 3.75
C HIS A 184 -14.12 14.54 4.64
N ILE A 185 -14.00 13.22 4.46
CA ILE A 185 -13.03 12.40 5.20
C ILE A 185 -11.60 12.80 4.82
N LEU A 186 -11.30 12.88 3.51
CA LEU A 186 -9.95 13.18 3.00
C LEU A 186 -9.45 14.57 3.39
N ASN A 187 -10.35 15.54 3.59
CA ASN A 187 -10.03 16.93 3.95
C ASN A 187 -10.51 17.32 5.34
N SER A 188 -10.82 16.35 6.20
CA SER A 188 -11.14 16.59 7.61
C SER A 188 -9.97 17.28 8.32
N ASP A 189 -10.28 18.04 9.38
CA ASP A 189 -9.27 18.76 10.18
C ASP A 189 -8.20 17.79 10.71
N LYS A 190 -8.62 16.60 11.14
CA LYS A 190 -7.71 15.54 11.60
C LYS A 190 -6.76 15.07 10.49
N MET A 191 -7.28 14.86 9.27
CA MET A 191 -6.45 14.46 8.13
C MET A 191 -5.47 15.57 7.74
N ASN A 192 -5.92 16.83 7.73
CA ASN A 192 -5.05 17.97 7.43
C ASN A 192 -3.96 18.14 8.48
N ALA A 193 -4.29 18.00 9.77
CA ALA A 193 -3.30 18.02 10.85
C ALA A 193 -2.26 16.89 10.74
N LEU A 194 -2.62 15.69 10.24
CA LEU A 194 -1.64 14.66 9.92
C LEU A 194 -0.71 15.06 8.75
N MET A 195 -1.23 15.78 7.75
CA MET A 195 -0.40 16.30 6.66
C MET A 195 0.58 17.37 7.17
N ASP A 196 0.15 18.21 8.12
CA ASP A 196 1.02 19.20 8.74
C ASP A 196 2.10 18.54 9.60
N LEU A 197 1.74 17.52 10.37
CA LEU A 197 2.70 16.69 11.11
C LEU A 197 3.75 16.07 10.18
N ARG A 198 3.32 15.53 9.03
CA ARG A 198 4.23 15.05 7.97
C ARG A 198 5.15 16.16 7.48
N ASN A 199 4.59 17.32 7.16
CA ASN A 199 5.32 18.45 6.56
C ASN A 199 6.40 18.99 7.50
N ALA A 200 6.14 18.99 8.82
CA ALA A 200 7.11 19.38 9.84
C ALA A 200 8.23 18.35 10.06
N SER A 201 8.09 17.12 9.57
CA SER A 201 9.06 16.04 9.74
C SER A 201 10.05 15.92 8.57
N VAL A 202 11.05 15.05 8.74
CA VAL A 202 12.06 14.71 7.70
C VAL A 202 11.46 14.10 6.44
N ALA A 203 10.27 13.52 6.52
CA ALA A 203 9.57 13.04 5.33
C ALA A 203 8.94 14.18 4.52
N GLY A 204 8.85 15.38 5.08
CA GLY A 204 8.33 16.60 4.47
C GLY A 204 9.42 17.63 4.22
N HIS A 205 9.32 18.77 4.88
CA HIS A 205 10.22 19.91 4.71
C HIS A 205 10.89 20.34 6.03
N GLY A 206 10.67 19.60 7.12
CA GLY A 206 11.22 19.92 8.43
C GLY A 206 12.05 18.78 9.02
N PHE A 207 12.27 18.83 10.34
CA PHE A 207 13.10 17.87 11.08
C PHE A 207 12.44 17.37 12.38
N ARG A 208 11.15 17.65 12.59
CA ARG A 208 10.40 17.20 13.77
C ARG A 208 10.25 15.68 13.75
N GLY A 209 10.57 15.03 14.87
CA GLY A 209 10.27 13.60 15.08
C GLY A 209 8.77 13.36 15.25
N ILE A 210 8.31 12.15 14.89
CA ILE A 210 6.90 11.75 15.07
C ILE A 210 6.87 10.50 15.95
N ASN A 211 6.03 10.51 16.98
CA ASN A 211 5.75 9.34 17.80
C ASN A 211 4.25 8.98 17.80
N ARG A 212 3.91 7.84 18.42
CA ARG A 212 2.54 7.35 18.53
C ARG A 212 1.57 8.38 19.12
N ARG A 213 2.01 9.12 20.16
CA ARG A 213 1.16 10.09 20.87
C ARG A 213 0.78 11.26 19.98
N ASP A 214 1.71 11.77 19.17
CA ASP A 214 1.43 12.85 18.22
C ASP A 214 0.26 12.47 17.29
N ILE A 215 0.28 11.25 16.75
CA ILE A 215 -0.75 10.74 15.84
C ILE A 215 -2.07 10.52 16.58
N SER A 216 -2.02 9.89 17.76
CA SER A 216 -3.22 9.64 18.57
C SER A 216 -3.89 10.92 19.07
N MET A 217 -3.15 11.98 19.37
CA MET A 217 -3.75 13.28 19.74
C MET A 217 -4.53 13.90 18.57
N ILE A 218 -4.06 13.70 17.34
CA ILE A 218 -4.72 14.24 16.14
C ILE A 218 -5.93 13.41 15.76
N TYR A 219 -5.76 12.08 15.64
CA TYR A 219 -6.78 11.22 15.02
C TYR A 219 -7.63 10.44 16.04
N GLY A 220 -7.13 10.30 17.28
CA GLY A 220 -7.67 9.39 18.29
C GLY A 220 -7.09 8.00 18.13
N SER A 221 -7.89 7.07 17.61
CA SER A 221 -7.42 5.73 17.28
C SER A 221 -6.60 5.76 15.99
N ILE A 222 -5.38 5.23 16.04
CA ILE A 222 -4.50 5.16 14.86
C ILE A 222 -5.05 4.16 13.84
N ASP A 223 -5.66 3.08 14.31
CA ASP A 223 -6.28 2.07 13.43
C ASP A 223 -7.46 2.66 12.64
N GLN A 224 -8.14 3.66 13.20
CA GLN A 224 -9.24 4.37 12.51
C GLN A 224 -8.76 5.06 11.23
N ILE A 225 -7.51 5.52 11.17
CA ILE A 225 -6.96 6.14 9.96
C ILE A 225 -7.02 5.16 8.78
N ILE A 226 -6.64 3.90 9.03
CA ILE A 226 -6.66 2.84 8.02
C ILE A 226 -8.08 2.46 7.64
N GLU A 227 -8.99 2.35 8.61
CA GLU A 227 -10.40 2.07 8.34
C GLU A 227 -11.08 3.19 7.55
N ASP A 228 -10.74 4.45 7.79
CA ASP A 228 -11.25 5.59 7.01
C ASP A 228 -10.80 5.49 5.55
N PHE A 229 -9.54 5.13 5.29
CA PHE A 229 -9.08 4.88 3.91
C PHE A 229 -9.80 3.70 3.25
N ILE A 230 -10.11 2.63 3.98
CA ILE A 230 -10.83 1.47 3.43
C ILE A 230 -12.28 1.83 3.14
N LYS A 231 -12.91 2.62 4.01
CA LYS A 231 -14.23 3.20 3.77
C LYS A 231 -14.22 4.04 2.49
N ILE A 232 -13.19 4.89 2.33
CA ILE A 232 -13.04 5.73 1.14
C ILE A 232 -12.92 4.89 -0.13
N LEU A 233 -12.02 3.90 -0.13
CA LEU A 233 -11.79 3.02 -1.28
C LEU A 233 -13.05 2.21 -1.64
N SER A 234 -13.77 1.71 -0.63
CA SER A 234 -15.03 1.00 -0.84
C SER A 234 -16.11 1.90 -1.43
N GLY A 235 -16.16 3.18 -1.02
CA GLY A 235 -17.09 4.17 -1.56
C GLY A 235 -16.84 4.55 -3.03
N ILE A 236 -15.66 4.20 -3.56
CA ILE A 236 -15.28 4.36 -4.97
C ILE A 236 -15.12 3.00 -5.67
N ASP A 237 -15.80 1.96 -5.19
CA ASP A 237 -15.83 0.60 -5.73
C ASP A 237 -14.43 -0.06 -5.86
N VAL A 238 -13.47 0.33 -5.02
CA VAL A 238 -12.16 -0.31 -4.94
C VAL A 238 -12.12 -1.21 -3.72
N HIS A 239 -12.16 -2.52 -3.96
CA HIS A 239 -12.14 -3.52 -2.90
C HIS A 239 -10.70 -3.99 -2.63
N VAL A 240 -10.21 -3.67 -1.44
CA VAL A 240 -8.84 -4.00 -1.03
C VAL A 240 -8.77 -5.29 -0.23
N GLN A 241 -7.69 -6.04 -0.45
CA GLN A 241 -7.35 -7.22 0.33
C GLN A 241 -6.69 -6.83 1.65
N ARG A 242 -6.86 -7.67 2.68
CA ARG A 242 -6.25 -7.50 4.01
C ARG A 242 -5.43 -8.73 4.38
N LYS A 243 -4.44 -8.55 5.26
CA LYS A 243 -3.68 -9.63 5.91
C LYS A 243 -3.03 -10.58 4.91
N LYS A 244 -2.51 -10.04 3.81
CA LYS A 244 -1.89 -10.89 2.78
C LYS A 244 -0.57 -11.46 3.28
N TYR A 245 0.21 -10.61 3.95
CA TYR A 245 1.51 -10.96 4.50
C TYR A 245 1.37 -11.86 5.72
N ASP A 246 0.37 -11.64 6.58
CA ASP A 246 0.10 -12.55 7.69
C ASP A 246 -0.14 -13.98 7.20
N ARG A 247 -0.97 -14.15 6.16
CA ARG A 247 -1.27 -15.46 5.58
C ARG A 247 -0.02 -16.12 4.99
N LEU A 248 0.85 -15.36 4.32
CA LEU A 248 2.12 -15.89 3.80
C LEU A 248 3.07 -16.28 4.93
N ASN A 249 3.17 -15.47 5.99
CA ASN A 249 4.03 -15.75 7.12
C ASN A 249 3.61 -17.05 7.83
N HIS A 250 2.31 -17.26 8.02
CA HIS A 250 1.78 -18.52 8.54
C HIS A 250 2.12 -19.69 7.63
N TYR A 251 1.90 -19.56 6.32
CA TYR A 251 2.25 -20.59 5.34
C TYR A 251 3.75 -20.96 5.39
N ILE A 252 4.64 -19.97 5.45
CA ILE A 252 6.09 -20.22 5.53
C ILE A 252 6.45 -21.01 6.79
N LEU A 253 5.87 -20.66 7.94
CA LEU A 253 6.13 -21.32 9.22
C LEU A 253 5.54 -22.74 9.32
N GLU A 254 4.48 -23.02 8.57
CA GLU A 254 3.89 -24.36 8.46
C GLU A 254 4.71 -25.28 7.55
N VAL A 255 5.22 -24.75 6.42
CA VAL A 255 5.96 -25.54 5.42
C VAL A 255 7.38 -25.88 5.86
N ILE A 256 8.01 -25.08 6.74
CA ILE A 256 9.31 -25.41 7.32
C ILE A 256 9.10 -26.07 8.68
N PRO A 257 9.02 -27.42 8.77
CA PRO A 257 8.87 -28.10 10.05
C PRO A 257 10.09 -27.88 10.94
N SER A 258 9.87 -27.87 12.26
CA SER A 258 10.97 -28.10 13.20
C SER A 258 11.52 -29.49 12.95
N ASN A 259 12.81 -29.61 12.69
CA ASN A 259 13.48 -30.88 12.94
C ASN A 259 13.58 -31.01 14.46
N ASN A 260 12.93 -32.03 15.04
CA ASN A 260 13.14 -32.43 16.43
C ASN A 260 14.60 -32.84 16.65
#